data_AF-A0AAD5D770-F1
#
_entry.id   AF-A0AAD5D770-F1
#
_cell.length_a   1.000
_cell.length_b   1.000
_cell.length_c   1.000
_cell.angle_alpha   90.00
_cell.angle_beta   90.00
_cell.angle_gamma   90.00
#
_symmetry.space_group_name_H-M   'P 1'
#
loop_
_entity.id
_entity.type
_entity.pdbx_description
1 polymer ?
#
loop_
_entity_poly.entity_id
_entity_poly.type
_entity_poly.pdbx_seq_one_letter_code
_entity_poly.pdbx_strand_id
1 'polypeptide(L)' 'MIGKGAFGEVRICREKTTGNVYAMKKLKKSEMLRRGQVEHVKAERNLLAEVDSNCIVKLY' A
#
# COMPACT_ATOMS: atom_id res chain seq x y z
N MET A 1 7.63 0.96 12.72
CA MET A 1 7.31 1.67 11.46
C MET A 1 8.48 1.45 10.52
N ILE A 2 8.26 1.15 9.23
CA ILE A 2 9.35 0.89 8.26
C ILE A 2 9.46 1.93 7.15
N GLY A 3 8.44 2.79 6.99
CA GLY A 3 8.51 3.89 6.03
C GLY A 3 7.40 4.90 6.25
N LYS A 4 7.61 6.11 5.74
CA LYS A 4 6.60 7.18 5.71
C LYS A 4 6.51 7.70 4.28
N GLY A 5 5.29 7.70 3.73
CA GLY A 5 4.99 8.21 2.40
C GLY A 5 4.16 9.49 2.44
N ALA A 6 3.83 10.01 1.25
CA ALA A 6 3.07 11.26 1.09
C ALA A 6 1.68 11.23 1.75
N PHE A 7 1.01 10.07 1.77
CA PHE A 7 -0.36 9.92 2.27
C PHE A 7 -0.46 9.03 3.52
N GLY A 8 0.66 8.67 4.15
CA GLY A 8 0.65 7.85 5.36
C GLY A 8 1.95 7.11 5.65
N GLU A 9 1.85 5.94 6.26
CA GLU A 9 3.01 5.19 6.78
C GLU A 9 2.93 3.71 6.41
N VAL A 10 4.09 3.07 6.32
CA VAL A 10 4.24 1.63 6.11
C VAL A 10 4.71 0.99 7.41
N ARG A 11 4.04 -0.08 7.82
CA ARG A 11 4.40 -0.88 8.99
C ARG A 11 4.48 -2.35 8.62
N ILE A 12 5.41 -3.06 9.27
CA ILE A 12 5.39 -4.52 9.26
C ILE A 12 4.19 -4.97 10.09
N CYS A 13 3.41 -5.91 9.56
CA CYS A 13 2.31 -6.55 10.24
C CYS A 13 2.41 -8.07 10.09
N ARG A 14 1.85 -8.79 11.05
CA ARG A 14 1.71 -10.23 11.01
C ARG A 14 0.25 -10.59 10.80
N GLU A 15 -0.04 -11.39 9.79
CA GLU A 15 -1.37 -11.95 9.60
C GLU A 15 -1.68 -12.93 10.74
N LYS A 16 -2.85 -12.78 11.36
CA LYS A 16 -3.22 -13.54 12.57
C LYS A 16 -3.43 -15.03 12.29
N THR A 17 -3.95 -15.36 11.11
CA THR A 17 -4.32 -16.72 10.75
C THR A 17 -3.13 -17.55 10.30
N THR A 18 -2.31 -17.00 9.38
CA THR A 18 -1.17 -17.70 8.77
C THR A 18 0.14 -17.47 9.51
N GLY A 19 0.25 -16.39 10.29
CA GLY A 19 1.51 -15.95 10.89
C GLY A 19 2.48 -15.28 9.91
N ASN A 20 2.08 -15.13 8.63
CA ASN A 20 2.91 -14.51 7.60
C ASN A 20 3.15 -13.03 7.88
N VAL A 21 4.33 -12.56 7.49
CA VAL A 21 4.78 -11.17 7.72
C VAL A 21 4.62 -10.38 6.43
N TYR A 22 3.96 -9.22 6.51
CA TYR A 22 3.70 -8.35 5.37
C TYR A 22 4.06 -6.90 5.69
N ALA A 23 4.21 -6.08 4.64
CA ALA A 23 4.31 -4.63 4.75
C ALA A 23 2.96 -3.99 4.45
N MET A 24 2.33 -3.36 5.45
CA MET A 24 1.05 -2.69 5.31
C MET A 24 1.23 -1.18 5.17
N LYS A 25 0.86 -0.63 4.02
CA LYS A 25 0.81 0.82 3.75
C LYS A 25 -0.56 1.36 4.17
N LYS A 26 -0.58 2.19 5.21
CA LYS A 26 -1.78 2.91 5.65
C LYS A 26 -1.89 4.22 4.90
N LEU A 27 -3.06 4.48 4.32
CA LEU A 27 -3.34 5.68 3.53
C LEU A 27 -4.43 6.53 4.21
N LYS A 28 -4.20 7.85 4.29
CA LYS A 28 -5.17 8.82 4.81
C LYS A 28 -6.06 9.32 3.67
N LYS A 29 -7.29 8.78 3.61
CA LYS A 29 -8.29 9.15 2.59
C LYS A 29 -8.59 10.66 2.54
N SER A 30 -8.70 11.31 3.70
CA SER A 30 -8.94 12.76 3.78
C SER A 30 -7.83 13.58 3.13
N GLU A 31 -6.57 13.16 3.29
CA GLU A 31 -5.43 13.83 2.68
C GLU A 31 -5.36 13.61 1.16
N MET A 32 -5.68 12.40 0.71
CA MET A 32 -5.78 12.09 -0.72
C MET A 32 -6.88 12.91 -1.41
N LEU A 33 -8.05 13.02 -0.79
CA LEU A 33 -9.17 13.82 -1.28
C LEU A 33 -8.79 15.30 -1.33
N ARG A 34 -8.22 15.83 -0.24
CA ARG A 34 -7.81 17.24 -0.17
C ARG A 34 -6.78 17.61 -1.24
N ARG A 35 -5.87 16.70 -1.58
CA ARG A 35 -4.82 16.92 -2.60
C ARG A 35 -5.26 16.54 -4.02
N GLY A 36 -6.47 16.00 -4.21
CA GLY A 36 -6.96 15.55 -5.52
C GLY A 36 -6.19 14.37 -6.12
N GLN A 37 -5.50 13.55 -5.30
CA GLN A 37 -4.59 12.48 -5.76
C GLN A 37 -5.23 11.08 -5.70
N VAL A 38 -6.57 11.01 -5.70
CA VAL A 38 -7.30 9.74 -5.57
C VAL A 38 -7.05 8.82 -6.76
N GLU A 39 -7.11 9.35 -7.99
CA GLU A 39 -6.90 8.56 -9.20
C GLU A 39 -5.47 8.05 -9.33
N HIS A 40 -4.48 8.85 -8.90
CA HIS A 40 -3.08 8.42 -8.90
C HIS A 40 -2.86 7.22 -7.97
N VAL A 41 -3.42 7.27 -6.75
CA VAL A 41 -3.30 6.16 -5.79
C VAL A 41 -4.08 4.92 -6.26
N LYS A 42 -5.22 5.10 -6.95
CA LYS A 42 -5.94 3.98 -7.58
C LYS A 42 -5.11 3.34 -8.70
N ALA A 43 -4.44 4.14 -9.52
CA ALA A 43 -3.58 3.65 -10.58
C ALA A 43 -2.41 2.82 -10.02
N GLU A 44 -1.74 3.30 -8.97
CA GLU A 44 -0.70 2.52 -8.27
C GLU A 44 -1.24 1.16 -7.80
N ARG A 45 -2.41 1.16 -7.16
CA ARG A 45 -3.02 -0.08 -6.65
C ARG A 45 -3.37 -1.03 -7.79
N ASN A 46 -3.99 -0.53 -8.86
CA ASN A 46 -4.41 -1.38 -9.98
C ASN A 46 -3.21 -2.03 -10.66
N LEU A 47 -2.13 -1.26 -10.88
CA LEU A 47 -0.88 -1.81 -11.42
C LEU A 47 -0.31 -2.91 -10.52
N LEU A 48 -0.24 -2.69 -9.20
CA LEU A 48 0.25 -3.71 -8.27
C LEU A 48 -0.66 -4.94 -8.14
N ALA A 49 -1.95 -4.81 -8.49
CA ALA A 49 -2.90 -5.92 -8.50
C ALA A 49 -2.83 -6.75 -9.79
N GLU A 50 -2.48 -6.11 -10.91
CA GLU A 50 -2.40 -6.77 -12.23
C GLU A 50 -1.03 -7.41 -12.50
N VAL A 51 0.03 -6.89 -11.87
CA VAL A 51 1.40 -7.37 -12.09
C VAL A 51 1.72 -8.58 -11.21
N ASP A 52 2.15 -9.68 -11.84
CA ASP A 52 2.77 -10.82 -11.17
C ASP A 52 4.21 -10.99 -11.70
N SER A 53 5.16 -10.32 -11.04
CA SER A 53 6.57 -10.33 -11.42
C SER A 53 7.46 -10.32 -10.18
N ASN A 54 8.53 -11.12 -10.18
CA ASN A 54 9.51 -11.16 -9.07
C ASN A 54 10.24 -9.82 -8.85
N CYS A 55 10.20 -8.92 -9.83
CA CYS A 55 10.83 -7.60 -9.73
C CYS A 55 9.90 -6.54 -9.11
N ILE A 56 8.62 -6.86 -8.89
CA ILE A 56 7.61 -5.91 -8.43
C ILE A 56 6.98 -6.46 -7.14
N VAL A 57 6.75 -5.56 -6.17
CA VAL A 57 6.17 -5.95 -4.89
C VAL A 57 4.74 -6.46 -5.10
N LYS A 58 4.45 -7.66 -4.61
CA LYS A 58 3.12 -8.26 -4.73
C LYS A 58 2.15 -7.61 -3.74
N LEU A 59 0.99 -7.22 -4.26
CA LEU A 59 -0.15 -6.83 -3.43
C LEU A 59 -0.91 -8.11 -3.04
N TYR A 60 -0.98 -8.38 -1.73
CA TYR A 60 -1.72 -9.51 -1.14
C TYR A 60 -3.11 -9.08 -0.67
#